data_AF-A0A2G1BPE6-F1
#
_entry.id   AF-A0A2G1BPE6-F1
#
_cell.length_a   1.000
_cell.length_b   1.000
_cell.length_c   1.000
_cell.angle_alpha   90.00
_cell.angle_beta   90.00
_cell.angle_gamma   90.00
#
_symmetry.space_group_name_H-M   'P 1'
#
loop_
_entity.id
_entity.type
_entity.pdbx_description
1 polymer ?
#
loop_
_entity_poly.entity_id
_entity_poly.type
_entity_poly.pdbx_seq_one_letter_code
_entity_poly.pdbx_strand_id
1 'polypeptide(L)'
;MVDVAFQSNRAAGAQPGRRRGGLRNALRRKSMAAFLMTLPLIVLIAVLVLYPALYSLHLATLNKAMTKFVGFGNFEFLFKRDTFWLVL
;
A
#
# COMPACT_ATOMS: atom_id res chain seq x y z
N MET A 1 -73.61 11.59 11.54
CA MET A 1 -72.86 11.08 10.37
C MET A 1 -72.34 12.30 9.62
N VAL A 2 -71.11 12.24 9.12
CA VAL A 2 -70.34 13.33 8.48
C VAL A 2 -69.64 14.27 9.46
N ASP A 3 -68.41 13.90 9.83
CA ASP A 3 -67.22 14.73 9.58
C ASP A 3 -65.95 13.88 9.73
N VAL A 4 -65.78 12.99 8.75
CA VAL A 4 -64.52 12.29 8.49
C VAL A 4 -63.76 13.15 7.50
N ALA A 5 -63.09 14.22 7.93
CA ALA A 5 -62.30 15.01 6.97
C ALA A 5 -61.19 15.91 7.53
N PHE A 6 -60.79 15.87 8.81
CA PHE A 6 -59.74 16.81 9.26
C PHE A 6 -58.73 16.23 10.24
N GLN A 7 -58.07 15.12 9.88
CA GLN A 7 -56.74 14.83 10.46
C GLN A 7 -55.93 13.82 9.65
N SER A 8 -55.96 13.89 8.32
CA SER A 8 -54.80 13.42 7.57
C SER A 8 -53.67 14.37 7.83
N ASN A 9 -52.89 14.03 8.86
CA ASN A 9 -51.55 14.45 9.24
C ASN A 9 -50.65 14.83 8.03
N ARG A 10 -50.96 15.94 7.35
CA ARG A 10 -50.16 16.57 6.31
C ARG A 10 -49.29 17.64 6.94
N ALA A 11 -48.42 17.22 7.85
CA ALA A 11 -47.28 18.02 8.27
C ALA A 11 -46.20 17.15 8.93
N ALA A 12 -46.00 15.91 8.44
CA ALA A 12 -44.72 15.24 8.66
C ALA A 12 -43.70 15.95 7.75
N GLY A 13 -43.07 16.97 8.32
CA GLY A 13 -42.15 17.88 7.65
C GLY A 13 -41.13 17.15 6.79
N ALA A 14 -40.93 17.70 5.59
CA ALA A 14 -39.79 17.39 4.77
C ALA A 14 -38.50 17.56 5.58
N GLN A 15 -37.86 16.45 5.93
CA GLN A 15 -36.44 16.43 6.23
C GLN A 15 -35.75 15.48 5.26
N PRO A 16 -35.15 15.98 4.17
CA PRO A 16 -34.11 15.22 3.49
C PRO A 16 -32.92 15.15 4.45
N GLY A 17 -32.91 14.11 5.28
CA GLY A 17 -31.80 13.78 6.16
C GLY A 17 -30.51 13.66 5.35
N ARG A 18 -29.69 14.72 5.39
CA ARG A 18 -28.22 14.72 5.32
C ARG A 18 -27.60 13.56 4.51
N ARG A 19 -27.77 13.56 3.18
CA ARG A 19 -26.95 12.74 2.25
C ARG A 19 -25.52 13.28 2.08
N ARG A 20 -24.91 13.84 3.11
CA ARG A 20 -23.51 14.34 3.06
C ARG A 20 -22.46 13.28 3.44
N GLY A 21 -22.89 12.10 3.92
CA GLY A 21 -22.01 10.96 4.20
C GLY A 21 -21.69 10.07 2.99
N GLY A 22 -22.56 10.07 1.96
CA GLY A 22 -22.47 9.13 0.85
C GLY A 22 -21.33 9.40 -0.13
N LEU A 23 -21.06 10.66 -0.46
CA LEU A 23 -20.04 11.01 -1.47
C LEU A 23 -18.62 10.73 -0.95
N ARG A 24 -18.34 11.02 0.32
CA ARG A 24 -17.04 10.77 0.97
C ARG A 24 -16.78 9.27 1.11
N ASN A 25 -17.82 8.51 1.46
CA ASN A 25 -17.75 7.06 1.62
C ASN A 25 -17.70 6.33 0.26
N ALA A 26 -18.38 6.85 -0.76
CA ALA A 26 -18.31 6.37 -2.14
C ALA A 26 -16.93 6.67 -2.77
N LEU A 27 -16.35 7.84 -2.50
CA LEU A 27 -14.98 8.16 -2.91
C LEU A 27 -13.95 7.27 -2.20
N ARG A 28 -14.11 6.98 -0.91
CA ARG A 28 -13.26 6.01 -0.18
C ARG A 28 -13.42 4.58 -0.68
N ARG A 29 -14.66 4.09 -0.89
CA ARG A 29 -14.92 2.76 -1.48
C ARG A 29 -14.35 2.64 -2.89
N LYS A 30 -14.52 3.68 -3.72
CA LYS A 30 -14.03 3.67 -5.10
C LYS A 30 -12.51 3.78 -5.17
N SER A 31 -11.88 4.53 -4.27
CA SER A 31 -10.42 4.58 -4.13
C SER A 31 -9.83 3.25 -3.63
N MET A 32 -10.49 2.55 -2.69
CA MET A 32 -10.05 1.21 -2.28
C MET A 32 -10.27 0.17 -3.39
N ALA A 33 -11.36 0.25 -4.15
CA ALA A 33 -11.59 -0.65 -5.29
C ALA A 33 -10.53 -0.48 -6.39
N ALA A 34 -10.18 0.78 -6.74
CA ALA A 34 -9.09 1.06 -7.67
C ALA A 34 -7.74 0.57 -7.14
N PHE A 35 -7.46 0.79 -5.85
CA PHE A 35 -6.24 0.30 -5.22
C PHE A 35 -6.16 -1.23 -5.25
N LEU A 36 -7.23 -1.94 -4.89
CA LEU A 36 -7.28 -3.41 -4.91
C LEU A 36 -7.11 -3.99 -6.33
N MET A 37 -7.61 -3.32 -7.35
CA MET A 37 -7.39 -3.69 -8.76
C MET A 37 -5.92 -3.54 -9.17
N THR A 38 -5.23 -2.51 -8.66
CA THR A 38 -3.79 -2.29 -8.92
C THR A 38 -2.86 -3.07 -8.00
N LEU A 39 -3.34 -3.47 -6.82
CA LEU A 39 -2.61 -4.21 -5.80
C LEU A 39 -1.91 -5.45 -6.34
N PRO A 40 -2.54 -6.34 -7.15
CA PRO A 40 -1.85 -7.51 -7.68
C PRO A 40 -0.62 -7.14 -8.53
N LEU A 41 -0.72 -6.07 -9.32
CA LEU A 41 0.42 -5.58 -10.11
C LEU A 41 1.52 -4.98 -9.22
N ILE A 42 1.13 -4.20 -8.21
CA ILE A 42 2.07 -3.63 -7.23
C ILE A 42 2.80 -4.75 -6.47
N VAL A 43 2.07 -5.76 -5.98
CA VAL A 43 2.65 -6.90 -5.28
C VAL A 43 3.58 -7.68 -6.20
N LEU A 44 3.19 -7.92 -7.45
CA LEU A 44 4.05 -8.59 -8.43
C LEU A 44 5.37 -7.83 -8.62
N ILE A 45 5.30 -6.51 -8.86
CA ILE A 45 6.49 -5.67 -9.03
C ILE A 45 7.31 -5.64 -7.74
N ALA A 46 6.67 -5.48 -6.59
CA ALA A 46 7.35 -5.44 -5.30
C ALA A 46 8.09 -6.75 -5.03
N VAL A 47 7.47 -7.90 -5.24
CA VAL A 47 8.13 -9.21 -5.10
C VAL A 47 9.29 -9.33 -6.08
N LEU A 48 9.09 -8.94 -7.34
CA LEU A 48 10.11 -9.04 -8.39
C LEU A 48 11.33 -8.16 -8.10
N VAL A 49 11.16 -7.02 -7.42
CA VAL A 49 12.26 -6.12 -7.05
C VAL A 49 12.86 -6.46 -5.68
N LEU A 50 12.03 -6.66 -4.66
CA LEU A 50 12.49 -6.90 -3.29
C LEU A 50 13.16 -8.26 -3.15
N TYR A 51 12.65 -9.30 -3.82
CA TYR A 51 13.26 -10.63 -3.72
C TYR A 51 14.74 -10.64 -4.13
N PRO A 52 15.13 -10.21 -5.35
CA PRO A 52 16.54 -10.19 -5.73
C PRO A 52 17.35 -9.16 -4.94
N ALA A 53 16.76 -8.02 -4.55
CA ALA A 53 17.46 -7.02 -3.73
C ALA A 53 17.85 -7.57 -2.34
N LEU A 54 16.89 -8.19 -1.64
CA LEU A 54 17.12 -8.80 -0.33
C LEU A 54 18.06 -10.01 -0.44
N TYR A 55 17.89 -10.82 -1.48
CA TYR A 55 18.77 -11.96 -1.73
C TYR A 55 20.22 -11.52 -2.01
N SER A 56 20.41 -10.42 -2.74
CA SER A 56 21.73 -9.83 -2.98
C SER A 56 22.36 -9.31 -1.70
N LEU A 57 21.57 -8.69 -0.81
CA LEU A 57 22.06 -8.26 0.50
C LEU A 57 22.49 -9.46 1.36
N HIS A 58 21.73 -10.56 1.32
CA HIS A 58 22.12 -11.80 2.00
C HIS A 58 23.43 -12.38 1.43
N LEU A 59 23.55 -12.48 0.10
CA LEU A 59 24.77 -12.93 -0.56
C LEU A 59 25.98 -12.03 -0.26
N ALA A 60 25.78 -10.72 -0.12
CA ALA A 60 26.83 -9.77 0.23
C ALA A 60 27.40 -10.01 1.65
N THR A 61 26.70 -10.75 2.50
CA THR A 61 27.17 -11.14 3.84
C THR A 61 27.80 -12.53 3.91
N LEU A 62 27.78 -13.29 2.81
CA LEU A 62 28.39 -14.61 2.71
C LEU A 62 29.81 -14.55 2.14
N ASN A 63 30.62 -15.58 2.40
CA ASN A 63 31.92 -15.73 1.78
C ASN A 63 31.78 -15.97 0.26
N LYS A 64 32.89 -15.82 -0.47
CA LYS A 64 32.91 -16.03 -1.94
C LYS A 64 32.42 -17.42 -2.38
N ALA A 65 32.57 -18.42 -1.52
CA ALA A 65 32.09 -19.79 -1.75
C ALA A 65 30.60 -19.98 -1.42
N MET A 66 29.90 -18.96 -0.92
CA MET A 66 28.50 -19.00 -0.46
C MET A 66 28.20 -20.09 0.60
N THR A 67 29.19 -20.44 1.42
CA THR A 67 29.10 -21.51 2.42
C THR A 67 29.10 -21.01 3.86
N LYS A 68 29.63 -19.81 4.12
CA LYS A 68 29.76 -19.26 5.47
C LYS A 68 29.41 -17.79 5.52
N PHE A 69 28.73 -17.37 6.58
CA PHE A 69 28.42 -15.97 6.85
C PHE A 69 29.68 -15.25 7.36
N VAL A 70 30.07 -14.16 6.69
CA VAL A 70 31.23 -13.31 7.00
C VAL A 70 30.83 -11.92 7.48
N GLY A 71 29.53 -11.67 7.65
CA GLY A 71 29.01 -10.37 8.10
C GLY A 71 29.34 -9.25 7.11
N PHE A 72 29.84 -8.12 7.62
CA PHE A 72 30.17 -6.94 6.80
C PHE A 72 31.58 -6.95 6.19
N GLY A 73 32.35 -8.03 6.35
CA GLY A 73 33.76 -8.09 5.91
C GLY A 73 33.96 -7.82 4.41
N ASN A 74 32.98 -8.18 3.57
CA ASN A 74 33.02 -7.88 2.14
C ASN A 74 32.95 -6.38 1.83
N PHE A 75 32.18 -5.60 2.60
CA PHE A 75 32.08 -4.15 2.43
C PHE A 75 33.34 -3.44 2.90
N GLU A 76 33.88 -3.84 4.05
CA GLU A 76 35.15 -3.31 4.55
C GLU A 76 36.30 -3.59 3.57
N PHE A 77 36.32 -4.78 2.95
CA PHE A 77 37.28 -5.12 1.91
C PHE A 77 37.18 -4.21 0.67
N LEU A 78 35.96 -3.87 0.24
CA LEU A 78 35.74 -2.96 -0.89
C LEU A 78 36.20 -1.53 -0.55
N PHE A 79 35.86 -1.01 0.63
CA PHE A 79 36.21 0.35 1.03
C PHE A 79 37.72 0.58 1.23
N LYS A 80 38.50 -0.48 1.47
CA LYS A 80 39.96 -0.40 1.57
C LYS A 80 40.68 -0.42 0.23
N ARG A 81 39.98 -0.60 -0.91
CA ARG A 81 40.59 -0.67 -2.24
C ARG A 81 40.52 0.66 -2.97
N ASP A 82 41.67 1.15 -3.46
CA ASP A 82 41.74 2.35 -4.30
C ASP A 82 40.90 2.20 -5.58
N THR A 83 40.85 1.00 -6.17
CA THR A 83 40.05 0.73 -7.38
C THR A 83 38.55 0.93 -7.16
N PHE A 84 38.07 0.76 -5.93
CA PHE A 84 36.65 1.01 -5.61
C PHE A 84 36.35 2.50 -5.62
N TRP A 85 37.26 3.32 -5.07
CA TRP A 85 37.15 4.78 -5.05
C TRP A 85 37.38 5.44 -6.42
N LEU A 86 38.08 4.77 -7.35
CA LEU A 86 38.24 5.28 -8.72
C LEU A 86 36.95 5.25 -9.55
N VAL A 87 35.96 4.45 -9.15
CA VAL A 87 34.70 4.27 -9.89
C VAL A 87 33.55 5.08 -9.30
N LEU A 88 33.66 5.45 -8.01
CA LEU A 88 32.65 6.21 -7.27
C LEU A 88 32.89 7.72 -7.40
#